data_AF-A0A9J6FLF2-F1
#
_entry.id   AF-A0A9J6FLF2-F1
#
_cell.length_a   1.000
_cell.length_b   1.000
_cell.length_c   1.000
_cell.angle_alpha   90.00
_cell.angle_beta   90.00
_cell.angle_gamma   90.00
#
_symmetry.space_group_name_H-M   'P 1'
#
loop_
_entity.id
_entity.type
_entity.pdbx_description
1 polymer ?
#
loop_
_entity_poly.entity_id
_entity_poly.type
_entity_poly.pdbx_seq_one_letter_code
_entity_poly.pdbx_strand_id
1 'polypeptide(L)'
;MGWADTSLVGSSQIPTPNLDALAANGRLLTQYYTLPQCTPSRSALMTGLYPIRLGKRAPTGGRPQWRPLRGGHRGEEKITAPSAT
;
A
#
# COMPACT_ATOMS: atom_id res chain seq x y z
N MET A 1 8.22 -9.67 -5.23
CA MET A 1 8.55 -9.97 -6.62
C MET A 1 9.05 -8.68 -7.22
N GLY A 2 10.35 -8.61 -7.49
CA GLY A 2 10.95 -7.58 -8.32
C GLY A 2 10.52 -7.75 -9.76
N TRP A 3 10.63 -6.66 -10.54
CA TRP A 3 10.28 -6.68 -11.97
C TRP A 3 11.11 -7.73 -12.73
N ALA A 4 12.42 -7.77 -12.49
CA ALA A 4 13.38 -8.63 -13.19
C ALA A 4 13.56 -10.04 -12.59
N ASP A 5 12.65 -10.50 -11.73
CA ASP A 5 12.78 -11.81 -11.08
C ASP A 5 12.37 -12.98 -12.00
N THR A 6 11.64 -12.70 -13.08
CA THR A 6 11.03 -13.73 -13.96
C THR A 6 11.68 -13.77 -15.34
N SER A 7 11.72 -14.95 -15.96
CA SER A 7 12.21 -15.12 -17.33
C SER A 7 11.41 -14.32 -18.36
N LEU A 8 10.18 -13.96 -18.04
CA LEU A 8 9.27 -13.14 -18.85
C LEU A 8 9.84 -11.78 -19.27
N VAL A 9 10.72 -11.18 -18.47
CA VAL A 9 11.33 -9.88 -18.74
C VAL A 9 12.83 -9.99 -19.01
N GLY A 10 13.30 -11.18 -19.40
CA GLY A 10 14.69 -11.43 -19.80
C GLY A 10 15.62 -11.87 -18.68
N SER A 11 15.11 -12.24 -17.50
CA SER A 11 15.95 -12.80 -16.43
C SER A 11 16.42 -14.21 -16.78
N SER A 12 17.73 -14.43 -16.80
CA SER A 12 18.33 -15.77 -17.02
C SER A 12 18.64 -16.51 -15.71
N GLN A 13 18.43 -15.87 -14.55
CA GLN A 13 18.84 -16.41 -13.25
C GLN A 13 17.85 -17.42 -12.68
N ILE A 14 16.54 -17.19 -12.86
CA ILE A 14 15.48 -18.03 -12.29
C ILE A 14 14.57 -18.51 -13.43
N PRO A 15 14.61 -19.81 -13.79
CA PRO A 15 13.71 -20.35 -14.80
C PRO A 15 12.27 -20.42 -14.26
N THR A 16 11.32 -19.81 -14.97
CA THR A 16 9.89 -19.81 -14.59
C THR A 16 8.97 -20.39 -15.67
N PRO A 17 9.09 -21.70 -16.00
CA PRO A 17 8.46 -22.29 -17.19
C PRO A 17 6.92 -22.24 -17.19
N ASN A 18 6.27 -22.32 -16.02
CA ASN A 18 4.81 -22.23 -15.91
C ASN A 18 4.31 -20.81 -16.19
N LEU A 19 5.08 -19.79 -15.79
CA LEU A 19 4.74 -18.39 -16.07
C LEU A 19 4.98 -18.06 -17.54
N ASP A 20 6.06 -18.59 -18.13
CA ASP A 20 6.35 -18.46 -19.55
C ASP A 20 5.24 -19.05 -20.42
N ALA A 21 4.75 -20.24 -20.06
CA ALA A 21 3.61 -20.87 -20.73
C ALA A 21 2.33 -20.03 -20.60
N LEU A 22 2.07 -19.43 -19.43
CA LEU A 22 0.93 -18.54 -19.23
C LEU A 22 1.03 -17.27 -20.09
N ALA A 23 2.22 -16.68 -20.19
CA ALA A 23 2.44 -15.50 -21.01
C ALA A 23 2.33 -15.80 -22.51
N ALA A 24 2.84 -16.95 -22.96
CA ALA A 24 2.74 -17.40 -24.35
C ALA A 24 1.28 -17.62 -24.81
N ASN A 25 0.43 -18.11 -23.92
CA ASN A 25 -1.00 -18.33 -24.20
C ASN A 25 -1.89 -17.12 -23.89
N GLY A 26 -1.33 -16.01 -23.40
CA GLY A 26 -2.09 -14.90 -22.84
C GLY A 26 -1.63 -13.53 -23.33
N ARG A 27 -1.50 -12.60 -22.36
CA ARG A 27 -1.01 -11.24 -22.58
C ARG A 27 -0.02 -10.88 -21.49
N LEU A 28 1.14 -10.36 -21.92
CA LEU A 28 2.16 -9.83 -21.03
C LEU A 28 1.95 -8.32 -20.86
N LEU A 29 1.80 -7.86 -19.61
CA LEU A 29 1.72 -6.44 -19.29
C LEU A 29 3.13 -5.89 -19.01
N THR A 30 3.74 -5.24 -20.00
CA THR A 30 5.08 -4.65 -19.88
C THR A 30 5.10 -3.37 -19.02
N GLN A 31 3.94 -2.78 -18.76
CA GLN A 31 3.77 -1.51 -18.04
C GLN A 31 2.69 -1.62 -16.96
N TYR A 32 2.92 -2.49 -15.97
CA TYR A 32 2.05 -2.63 -14.80
C TYR A 32 2.66 -1.94 -13.57
N TYR A 33 1.88 -1.06 -12.92
CA TYR A 33 2.35 -0.25 -11.79
C TYR A 33 1.59 -0.57 -10.51
N THR A 34 2.29 -0.53 -9.38
CA THR A 34 1.71 -0.74 -8.04
C THR A 34 2.18 0.32 -7.06
N LEU A 35 1.52 0.40 -5.91
CA LEU A 35 1.95 1.26 -4.81
C LEU A 35 3.07 0.54 -4.03
N PRO A 36 3.98 1.28 -3.36
CA PRO A 36 5.17 0.70 -2.74
C PRO A 36 4.89 -0.09 -1.45
N GLN A 37 3.63 -0.35 -1.12
CA GLN A 37 3.19 -0.96 0.14
C GLN A 37 2.06 -1.97 -0.08
N CYS A 38 2.07 -3.05 0.70
CA CYS A 38 1.17 -4.19 0.51
C CYS A 38 -0.31 -3.85 0.75
N THR A 39 -0.62 -3.02 1.75
CA THR A 39 -2.00 -2.63 2.09
C THR A 39 -2.65 -1.74 1.02
N PRO A 40 -2.04 -0.60 0.63
CA PRO A 40 -2.65 0.26 -0.38
C PRO A 40 -2.71 -0.42 -1.76
N SER A 41 -1.69 -1.17 -2.18
CA SER A 41 -1.71 -1.93 -3.44
C SER A 41 -2.84 -2.95 -3.50
N ARG A 42 -3.03 -3.75 -2.43
CA ARG A 42 -4.12 -4.72 -2.38
C ARG A 42 -5.49 -4.05 -2.34
N SER A 43 -5.64 -2.96 -1.58
CA SER A 43 -6.92 -2.25 -1.54
C SER A 43 -7.30 -1.62 -2.88
N ALA A 44 -6.32 -1.11 -3.63
CA ALA A 44 -6.53 -0.58 -4.97
C ALA A 44 -6.97 -1.68 -5.93
N LEU A 45 -6.30 -2.84 -5.87
CA LEU A 45 -6.63 -3.99 -6.72
C LEU A 45 -8.03 -4.54 -6.45
N MET A 46 -8.44 -4.66 -5.19
CA MET A 46 -9.72 -5.28 -4.82
C MET A 46 -10.93 -4.36 -5.04
N THR A 47 -10.74 -3.04 -4.99
CA THR A 47 -11.85 -2.07 -5.09
C THR A 47 -11.87 -1.29 -6.40
N GLY A 48 -10.78 -1.31 -7.18
CA GLY A 48 -10.61 -0.43 -8.33
C GLY A 48 -10.51 1.06 -7.97
N LEU A 49 -10.43 1.41 -6.69
CA LEU A 49 -10.35 2.78 -6.22
C LEU A 49 -8.92 3.12 -5.79
N TYR A 50 -8.49 4.34 -6.10
CA TYR A 50 -7.22 4.83 -5.57
C TYR A 50 -7.27 4.88 -4.04
N PRO A 51 -6.25 4.39 -3.30
CA PRO A 51 -6.35 4.20 -1.84
C PRO A 51 -6.65 5.45 -1.02
N ILE A 52 -6.41 6.65 -1.58
CA ILE A 52 -6.85 7.91 -0.96
C ILE A 52 -8.36 7.94 -0.72
N ARG A 53 -9.16 7.35 -1.62
CA ARG A 53 -10.63 7.30 -1.51
C ARG A 53 -11.12 6.29 -0.47
N LEU A 54 -10.25 5.36 -0.07
CA LEU A 54 -10.54 4.33 0.93
C LEU A 54 -10.03 4.71 2.32
N GLY A 55 -9.47 5.91 2.49
CA GLY A 55 -8.77 6.31 3.72
C GLY A 55 -7.49 5.51 3.99
N LYS A 56 -7.04 4.68 3.03
CA LYS A 56 -5.82 3.86 3.16
C LYS A 56 -4.63 4.64 2.61
N ARG A 57 -4.25 5.70 3.32
CA ARG A 57 -2.93 6.32 3.13
C ARG A 57 -1.87 5.29 3.50
N ALA A 58 -0.77 5.26 2.73
CA ALA A 58 0.41 4.50 3.12
C ALA A 58 0.75 4.86 4.57
N PRO A 59 1.21 3.90 5.40
CA PRO A 59 1.59 4.21 6.76
C PRO A 59 2.68 5.28 6.71
N THR A 60 2.32 6.53 7.04
CA THR A 60 3.26 7.48 7.60
C THR A 60 3.88 6.73 8.78
N GLY A 61 5.21 6.62 8.85
CA GLY A 61 5.94 5.93 9.91
C GLY A 61 5.79 6.58 11.29
N GLY A 62 4.55 6.82 11.72
CA GLY A 62 4.13 7.52 12.91
C GLY A 62 2.64 7.25 13.09
N ARG A 63 2.29 6.71 14.26
CA ARG A 63 0.94 6.38 14.68
C ARG A 63 -0.06 7.50 14.31
N PRO A 64 -1.26 7.20 13.78
CA PRO A 64 -2.32 8.20 13.78
C PRO A 64 -2.68 8.55 15.23
N GLN A 65 -2.50 9.83 15.58
CA GLN A 65 -2.60 10.41 16.94
C GLN A 65 -3.98 10.30 17.61
N TRP A 66 -5.01 9.78 16.95
CA TRP A 66 -6.38 9.78 17.48
C TRP A 66 -7.01 8.40 17.56
N ARG A 67 -6.41 7.50 18.36
CA ARG A 67 -7.17 6.40 18.97
C ARG A 67 -7.65 6.89 20.33
N PRO A 68 -8.95 7.18 20.53
CA PRO A 68 -9.48 7.30 21.87
C PRO A 68 -9.31 5.92 22.51
N LEU A 69 -8.43 5.82 23.51
CA LEU A 69 -8.42 4.65 24.38
C LEU A 69 -9.79 4.63 25.05
N ARG A 70 -10.61 3.67 24.63
CA ARG A 70 -11.95 3.48 25.16
C ARG A 70 -11.79 2.95 26.58
N GLY A 71 -11.94 3.86 27.55
CA GLY A 71 -12.09 3.55 28.98
C GLY A 71 -10.88 3.92 29.84
N GLY A 72 -11.10 4.88 30.76
CA GLY A 72 -10.35 4.95 32.01
C GLY A 72 -9.73 6.30 32.37
N HIS A 73 -10.49 7.09 33.13
CA HIS A 73 -10.05 8.09 34.11
C HIS A 73 -9.60 9.50 33.65
N ARG A 74 -10.55 10.43 33.87
CA ARG A 74 -10.40 11.75 34.52
C ARG A 74 -8.99 12.35 34.52
N GLY A 75 -8.87 13.46 33.79
CA GLY A 75 -7.83 14.47 33.97
C GLY A 75 -8.01 15.55 32.92
N GLU A 76 -8.69 16.65 33.28
CA GLU A 76 -8.68 17.86 32.48
C GLU A 76 -7.24 18.34 32.31
N GLU A 77 -6.80 18.58 31.08
CA GLU A 77 -5.71 19.53 30.85
C GLU A 77 -6.18 20.51 29.76
N LYS A 78 -6.50 21.71 30.23
CA LYS A 78 -6.93 22.86 29.46
C LYS A 78 -5.87 23.20 28.42
N ILE A 79 -6.22 23.12 27.14
CA ILE A 79 -5.47 23.78 26.08
C ILE A 79 -5.82 25.26 26.16
N THR A 80 -5.02 26.03 26.89
CA THR A 80 -5.03 27.50 26.78
C THR A 80 -4.67 27.85 25.34
N ALA A 81 -5.63 28.43 24.62
CA ALA A 81 -5.38 29.03 23.32
C ALA A 81 -4.43 30.23 23.51
N PRO A 82 -3.42 30.44 22.64
CA PRO A 82 -2.68 31.69 22.66
C PRO A 82 -3.63 32.81 22.21
N SER A 83 -4.01 33.68 23.14
CA SER A 83 -4.72 34.92 22.85
C SER A 83 -3.83 35.79 21.98
N ALA A 84 -4.29 36.09 20.77
CA ALA A 84 -3.75 37.15 19.95
C ALA A 84 -4.34 38.49 20.42
N THR A 85 -3.46 39.50 20.49
CA THR A 85 -3.67 40.93 20.84
C THR A 85 -3.57 41.28 22.32
#